data_AF-A0A8B9AMB3-F1
#
_entry.id   AF-A0A8B9AMB3-F1
#
_cell.length_a   1.000
_cell.length_b   1.000
_cell.length_c   1.000
_cell.angle_alpha   90.00
_cell.angle_beta   90.00
_cell.angle_gamma   90.00
#
_symmetry.space_group_name_H-M   'P 1'
#
loop_
_entity.id
_entity.type
_entity.pdbx_description
1 polymer ?
#
loop_
_entity_poly.entity_id
_entity_poly.type
_entity_poly.pdbx_seq_one_letter_code
_entity_poly.pdbx_strand_id
1 'polypeptide(L)'
;MEKYFDKIIKSNKISVSSTALPTARSLVQSILAAASSNLDRSNAARNCLEHLSLSDRRLAAAATALPRGRAADGHQDTLYARSLRQLYCRCRISGTVDFVFGNATAVFDECLLEMVTWAEGPGKSGSDAVMAQGRTDPAQATGFVFRRCAVNGSEEFLTAFRRKPKANRW
;
A
#
# COMPACT_ATOMS: atom_id res chain seq x y z
N MET A 1 -18.93 -6.81 -5.81
CA MET A 1 -17.55 -6.30 -5.68
C MET A 1 -17.43 -5.38 -4.47
N GLU A 2 -18.18 -4.28 -4.40
CA GLU A 2 -18.18 -3.31 -3.28
C GLU A 2 -18.41 -3.93 -1.88
N LYS A 3 -19.39 -4.82 -1.72
CA LYS A 3 -19.64 -5.54 -0.45
C LYS A 3 -18.51 -6.47 -0.02
N TYR A 4 -17.71 -6.99 -0.97
CA TYR A 4 -16.56 -7.84 -0.70
C TYR A 4 -15.36 -6.98 -0.26
N PHE A 5 -15.20 -5.81 -0.89
CA PHE A 5 -14.27 -4.77 -0.47
C PHE A 5 -14.55 -4.30 0.96
N ASP A 6 -15.80 -3.97 1.32
CA ASP A 6 -16.16 -3.51 2.67
C ASP A 6 -15.87 -4.55 3.76
N LYS A 7 -16.08 -5.84 3.45
CA LYS A 7 -15.80 -6.95 4.37
C LYS A 7 -14.29 -7.12 4.59
N ILE A 8 -13.48 -6.91 3.55
CA ILE A 8 -12.01 -6.88 3.62
C ILE A 8 -11.54 -5.60 4.35
N ILE A 9 -12.20 -4.45 4.14
CA ILE A 9 -11.87 -3.14 4.74
C ILE A 9 -11.84 -3.18 6.27
N LYS A 10 -12.80 -3.87 6.89
CA LYS A 10 -12.95 -3.95 8.36
C LYS A 10 -12.00 -4.95 9.06
N SER A 11 -11.28 -5.80 8.34
CA SER A 11 -10.69 -7.02 8.92
C SER A 11 -9.16 -7.03 9.23
N ASN A 12 -8.34 -6.02 8.90
CA ASN A 12 -6.88 -6.13 9.17
C ASN A 12 -6.40 -5.59 10.51
N LYS A 13 -5.49 -6.35 11.11
CA LYS A 13 -4.70 -6.03 12.29
C LYS A 13 -3.87 -4.73 12.17
N ILE A 14 -3.37 -4.37 10.96
CA ILE A 14 -2.48 -3.20 10.77
C ILE A 14 -3.22 -1.86 10.97
N SER A 15 -4.47 -1.71 10.49
CA SER A 15 -5.26 -0.49 10.73
C SER A 15 -5.72 -0.37 12.17
N VAL A 16 -6.14 -1.49 12.75
CA VAL A 16 -6.49 -1.54 14.18
C VAL A 16 -5.28 -1.09 15.00
N SER A 17 -4.08 -1.51 14.60
CA SER A 17 -2.84 -1.14 15.28
C SER A 17 -2.44 0.33 15.12
N SER A 18 -2.74 1.01 13.99
CA SER A 18 -2.39 2.44 13.83
C SER A 18 -3.37 3.35 14.58
N THR A 19 -4.67 3.07 14.53
CA THR A 19 -5.68 3.86 15.24
C THR A 19 -5.65 3.62 16.75
N ALA A 20 -5.24 2.43 17.19
CA ALA A 20 -5.06 2.12 18.61
C ALA A 20 -3.72 2.60 19.19
N LEU A 21 -2.76 3.01 18.36
CA LEU A 21 -1.41 3.37 18.82
C LEU A 21 -1.41 4.56 19.81
N PRO A 22 -2.15 5.67 19.56
CA PRO A 22 -2.23 6.78 20.51
C PRO A 22 -2.88 6.36 21.83
N THR A 23 -3.94 5.56 21.77
CA THR A 23 -4.63 5.01 22.95
C THR A 23 -3.70 4.11 23.76
N ALA A 24 -2.98 3.19 23.10
CA ALA A 24 -2.01 2.31 23.74
C ALA A 24 -0.89 3.10 24.42
N ARG A 25 -0.38 4.16 23.76
CA ARG A 25 0.63 5.05 24.34
C ARG A 25 0.13 5.73 25.61
N SER A 26 -1.10 6.26 25.57
CA SER A 26 -1.73 6.91 26.73
C SER A 26 -1.89 5.94 27.92
N LEU A 27 -2.34 4.71 27.65
CA LEU A 27 -2.47 3.67 28.69
C LEU A 27 -1.12 3.30 29.32
N VAL A 28 -0.06 3.17 28.51
CA VAL A 28 1.28 2.84 29.07
C VAL A 28 1.86 4.03 29.85
N GLN A 29 1.57 5.27 29.44
CA GLN A 29 1.96 6.47 30.19
C GLN A 29 1.27 6.54 31.56
N SER A 30 0.00 6.18 31.66
CA SER A 30 -0.70 6.14 32.96
C SER A 30 -0.16 5.03 33.87
N ILE A 31 0.19 3.86 33.31
CA ILE A 31 0.86 2.78 34.06
C ILE A 31 2.23 3.26 34.58
N LEU A 32 3.01 3.96 33.76
CA LEU A 32 4.30 4.51 34.18
C LEU A 32 4.13 5.53 35.31
N ALA A 33 3.13 6.40 35.24
CA ALA A 33 2.83 7.38 36.28
C ALA A 33 2.42 6.71 37.61
N ALA A 34 1.71 5.58 37.55
CA ALA A 34 1.29 4.81 38.72
C ALA A 34 2.40 3.86 39.26
N ALA A 35 3.49 3.65 38.52
CA ALA A 35 4.54 2.69 38.85
C ALA A 35 5.71 3.29 39.65
N SER A 36 5.57 4.51 40.20
CA SER A 36 6.65 5.26 40.86
C SER A 36 7.35 4.51 42.01
N SER A 37 6.67 3.55 42.65
CA SER A 37 7.21 2.73 43.74
C SER A 37 7.72 1.34 43.31
N ASN A 38 7.62 0.98 42.02
CA ASN A 38 8.05 -0.32 41.51
C ASN A 38 8.94 -0.18 40.27
N LEU A 39 10.22 -0.51 40.45
CA LEU A 39 11.25 -0.36 39.43
C LEU A 39 11.00 -1.23 38.20
N ASP A 40 10.59 -2.49 38.39
CA ASP A 40 10.35 -3.44 37.30
C ASP A 40 9.17 -3.01 36.43
N ARG A 41 8.07 -2.56 37.05
CA ARG A 41 6.92 -2.01 36.33
C ARG A 41 7.29 -0.75 35.55
N SER A 42 8.10 0.13 36.14
CA SER A 42 8.59 1.33 35.47
C SER A 42 9.47 1.00 34.27
N ASN A 43 10.37 0.01 34.39
CA ASN A 43 11.22 -0.44 33.30
C ASN A 43 10.43 -1.09 32.17
N ALA A 44 9.47 -1.96 32.50
CA ALA A 44 8.58 -2.57 31.50
C ALA A 44 7.76 -1.51 30.75
N ALA A 45 7.20 -0.52 31.45
CA ALA A 45 6.44 0.56 30.82
C ALA A 45 7.31 1.43 29.89
N ARG A 46 8.56 1.74 30.28
CA ARG A 46 9.50 2.48 29.41
C ARG A 46 9.82 1.72 28.12
N ASN A 47 10.11 0.41 28.22
CA ASN A 47 10.36 -0.42 27.03
C ASN A 47 9.13 -0.46 26.11
N CYS A 48 7.92 -0.57 26.68
CA CYS A 48 6.68 -0.51 25.90
C CYS A 48 6.52 0.85 25.18
N LEU A 49 6.82 1.97 25.84
CA LEU A 49 6.77 3.29 25.21
C LEU A 49 7.78 3.44 24.07
N GLU A 50 8.98 2.89 24.22
CA GLU A 50 9.99 2.86 23.16
C GLU A 50 9.48 2.05 21.95
N HIS A 51 8.94 0.85 22.18
CA HIS A 51 8.36 0.03 21.12
C HIS A 51 7.19 0.72 20.40
N LEU A 52 6.32 1.42 21.14
CA LEU A 52 5.21 2.18 20.57
C LEU A 52 5.72 3.40 19.78
N SER A 53 6.77 4.07 20.23
CA SER A 53 7.44 5.15 19.50
C SER A 53 8.07 4.67 18.19
N LEU A 54 8.75 3.52 18.22
CA LEU A 54 9.31 2.88 17.03
C LEU A 54 8.21 2.47 16.03
N SER A 55 7.07 2.00 16.54
CA SER A 55 5.91 1.66 15.72
C SER A 55 5.30 2.88 15.03
N ASP A 56 5.21 4.01 15.75
CA ASP A 56 4.74 5.29 15.22
C ASP A 56 5.66 5.81 14.12
N ARG A 57 6.98 5.76 14.33
CA ARG A 57 7.97 6.12 13.30
C ARG A 57 7.86 5.24 12.05
N ARG A 58 7.61 3.94 12.23
CA ARG A 58 7.41 3.00 11.09
C ARG A 58 6.14 3.33 10.31
N LEU A 59 5.07 3.73 11.00
CA LEU A 59 3.81 4.15 10.38
C LEU A 59 3.94 5.52 9.70
N ALA A 60 4.59 6.49 10.34
CA ALA A 60 4.84 7.82 9.80
C ALA A 60 5.77 7.80 8.59
N ALA A 61 6.82 6.96 8.61
CA ALA A 61 7.67 6.76 7.44
C ALA A 61 6.87 6.21 6.24
N ALA A 62 5.82 5.43 6.50
CA ALA A 62 4.91 4.92 5.47
C ALA A 62 3.81 5.91 5.07
N ALA A 63 3.64 7.04 5.78
CA ALA A 63 2.55 8.01 5.58
C ALA A 63 2.72 8.92 4.35
N THR A 64 3.83 8.79 3.61
CA THR A 64 4.00 9.43 2.29
C THR A 64 3.22 8.70 1.18
N ALA A 65 2.63 7.55 1.48
CA ALA A 65 1.81 6.78 0.55
C ALA A 65 0.35 7.28 0.51
N LEU A 66 -0.36 6.90 -0.56
CA LEU A 66 -1.79 7.15 -0.74
C LEU A 66 -2.56 6.71 0.54
N PRO A 67 -3.40 7.58 1.14
CA PRO A 67 -4.12 7.21 2.36
C PRO A 67 -4.97 5.95 2.15
N ARG A 68 -5.08 5.12 3.20
CA ARG A 68 -5.80 3.84 3.16
C ARG A 68 -7.23 4.02 2.63
N GLY A 69 -7.66 3.11 1.74
CA GLY A 69 -9.03 3.13 1.20
C GLY A 69 -9.25 4.15 0.09
N ARG A 70 -8.21 4.89 -0.33
CA ARG A 70 -8.31 5.86 -1.42
C ARG A 70 -7.98 5.22 -2.76
N ALA A 71 -8.40 5.90 -3.82
CA ALA A 71 -8.07 5.56 -5.19
C ALA A 71 -7.00 6.52 -5.74
N ALA A 72 -6.12 5.99 -6.58
CA ALA A 72 -5.29 6.76 -7.51
C ALA A 72 -5.67 6.32 -8.92
N ASP A 73 -6.25 7.22 -9.68
CA ASP A 73 -6.76 6.94 -11.03
C ASP A 73 -6.02 7.78 -12.05
N GLY A 74 -5.53 7.13 -13.10
CA GLY A 74 -4.77 7.77 -14.17
C GLY A 74 -4.64 6.88 -15.39
N HIS A 75 -3.68 7.17 -16.25
CA HIS A 75 -3.33 6.36 -17.41
C HIS A 75 -1.89 5.87 -17.21
N GLN A 76 -0.94 6.42 -17.98
CA GLN A 76 0.48 6.17 -17.76
C GLN A 76 0.97 6.92 -16.51
N ASP A 77 1.92 6.32 -15.79
CA ASP A 77 2.62 6.95 -14.66
C ASP A 77 1.68 7.46 -13.55
N THR A 78 0.66 6.66 -13.22
CA THR A 78 -0.38 7.06 -12.25
C THR A 78 0.18 7.22 -10.84
N LEU A 79 0.92 6.24 -10.34
CA LEU A 79 1.44 6.21 -8.98
C LEU A 79 2.97 6.19 -8.97
N TYR A 80 3.56 7.34 -8.64
CA TYR A 80 5.00 7.47 -8.47
C TYR A 80 5.46 7.11 -7.06
N ALA A 81 5.77 5.83 -6.83
CA ALA A 81 6.44 5.33 -5.63
C ALA A 81 7.94 5.69 -5.67
N ARG A 82 8.25 6.98 -5.53
CA ARG A 82 9.58 7.57 -5.81
C ARG A 82 10.73 6.99 -4.98
N SER A 83 10.65 7.05 -3.66
CA SER A 83 11.74 6.71 -2.75
C SER A 83 11.24 6.39 -1.33
N LEU A 84 12.14 6.00 -0.43
CA LEU A 84 11.87 5.65 0.97
C LEU A 84 10.93 4.44 1.11
N ARG A 85 10.38 4.24 2.32
CA ARG A 85 9.51 3.12 2.68
C ARG A 85 8.06 3.55 2.56
N GLN A 86 7.26 2.81 1.80
CA GLN A 86 5.87 3.20 1.52
C GLN A 86 4.93 2.01 1.75
N LEU A 87 3.74 2.25 2.29
CA LEU A 87 2.70 1.25 2.47
C LEU A 87 1.40 1.73 1.82
N TYR A 88 1.00 1.06 0.76
CA TYR A 88 -0.32 1.21 0.14
C TYR A 88 -1.20 0.10 0.65
N CYS A 89 -2.29 0.44 1.34
CA CYS A 89 -3.16 -0.57 1.93
C CYS A 89 -4.60 -0.32 1.55
N ARG A 90 -5.25 -1.34 0.97
CA ARG A 90 -6.66 -1.27 0.52
C ARG A 90 -6.92 -0.09 -0.42
N CYS A 91 -5.97 0.17 -1.31
CA CYS A 91 -6.12 1.20 -2.32
C CYS A 91 -6.58 0.60 -3.63
N ARG A 92 -7.30 1.38 -4.43
CA ARG A 92 -7.47 1.11 -5.86
C ARG A 92 -6.45 1.95 -6.62
N ILE A 93 -5.69 1.32 -7.50
CA ILE A 93 -4.75 2.03 -8.37
C ILE A 93 -5.12 1.63 -9.79
N SER A 94 -5.54 2.60 -10.60
CA SER A 94 -5.99 2.36 -11.96
C SER A 94 -5.13 3.09 -12.99
N GLY A 95 -4.82 2.42 -14.11
CA GLY A 95 -3.97 2.98 -15.15
C GLY A 95 -3.76 2.07 -16.35
N THR A 96 -2.91 2.50 -17.28
CA THR A 96 -2.62 1.79 -18.54
C THR A 96 -1.24 1.12 -18.48
N VAL A 97 -0.18 1.88 -18.69
CA VAL A 97 1.22 1.42 -18.73
C VAL A 97 1.98 2.00 -17.55
N ASP A 98 2.80 1.19 -16.90
CA ASP A 98 3.71 1.58 -15.82
C ASP A 98 3.01 2.39 -14.72
N PHE A 99 1.73 2.12 -14.49
CA PHE A 99 0.89 2.94 -13.63
C PHE A 99 1.24 2.81 -12.14
N VAL A 100 2.10 1.85 -11.79
CA VAL A 100 2.86 1.82 -10.54
C VAL A 100 4.35 1.84 -10.85
N PHE A 101 5.03 2.97 -10.59
CA PHE A 101 6.43 3.14 -10.98
C PHE A 101 7.30 3.81 -9.91
N GLY A 102 8.61 3.62 -10.02
CA GLY A 102 9.61 4.28 -9.17
C GLY A 102 10.60 3.34 -8.49
N ASN A 103 11.31 3.84 -7.47
CA ASN A 103 12.39 3.12 -6.78
C ASN A 103 12.25 3.12 -5.25
N ALA A 104 11.02 3.22 -4.72
CA ALA A 104 10.75 3.03 -3.30
C ALA A 104 10.92 1.57 -2.84
N THR A 105 11.04 1.38 -1.53
CA THR A 105 10.73 0.12 -0.85
C THR A 105 9.23 0.14 -0.52
N ALA A 106 8.37 -0.31 -1.44
CA ALA A 106 6.93 -0.17 -1.33
C ALA A 106 6.23 -1.51 -1.14
N VAL A 107 5.30 -1.56 -0.18
CA VAL A 107 4.39 -2.70 0.01
C VAL A 107 2.99 -2.28 -0.38
N PHE A 108 2.36 -3.05 -1.26
CA PHE A 108 0.96 -2.96 -1.63
C PHE A 108 0.23 -4.13 -0.97
N ASP A 109 -0.71 -3.84 -0.08
CA ASP A 109 -1.41 -4.85 0.72
C ASP A 109 -2.92 -4.72 0.56
N GLU A 110 -3.55 -5.78 0.04
CA GLU A 110 -5.00 -5.80 -0.24
C GLU A 110 -5.46 -4.68 -1.20
N CYS A 111 -4.58 -4.28 -2.13
CA CYS A 111 -4.91 -3.30 -3.15
C CYS A 111 -5.55 -3.96 -4.38
N LEU A 112 -6.35 -3.18 -5.11
CA LEU A 112 -6.78 -3.51 -6.46
C LEU A 112 -5.96 -2.71 -7.46
N LEU A 113 -5.26 -3.41 -8.33
CA LEU A 113 -4.59 -2.85 -9.50
C LEU A 113 -5.53 -3.07 -10.69
N GLU A 114 -6.06 -1.98 -11.24
CA GLU A 114 -7.07 -2.06 -12.29
C GLU A 114 -6.58 -1.43 -13.60
N MET A 115 -6.42 -2.25 -14.62
CA MET A 115 -6.11 -1.79 -15.96
C MET A 115 -7.32 -1.09 -16.57
N VAL A 116 -7.12 0.10 -17.12
CA VAL A 116 -8.16 0.86 -17.81
C VAL A 116 -7.83 0.98 -19.30
N THR A 117 -8.84 1.28 -20.11
CA THR A 117 -8.62 1.54 -21.54
C THR A 117 -7.83 2.82 -21.76
N TRP A 118 -6.99 2.83 -22.79
CA TRP A 118 -6.31 4.04 -23.27
C TRP A 118 -7.32 5.13 -23.65
N ALA A 119 -7.01 6.39 -23.33
CA ALA A 119 -7.81 7.56 -23.72
C ALA A 119 -8.01 7.66 -25.24
N GLU A 120 -7.04 7.15 -26.02
CA GLU A 120 -7.06 7.14 -27.48
C GLU A 120 -7.86 5.97 -28.08
N GLY A 121 -8.48 5.14 -27.24
CA GLY A 121 -9.37 4.05 -27.63
C GLY A 121 -8.71 2.66 -27.70
N PRO A 122 -9.51 1.61 -27.96
CA PRO A 122 -9.14 0.19 -27.83
C PRO A 122 -8.19 -0.33 -28.94
N GLY A 123 -7.55 0.57 -29.68
CA GLY A 123 -6.71 0.28 -30.85
C GLY A 123 -5.22 0.14 -30.53
N LYS A 124 -4.73 0.83 -29.49
CA LYS A 124 -3.35 0.73 -29.01
C LYS A 124 -3.28 -0.33 -27.91
N SER A 125 -2.72 -1.49 -28.27
CA SER A 125 -2.27 -2.52 -27.32
C SER A 125 -0.75 -2.42 -27.23
N GLY A 126 -0.26 -1.72 -26.21
CA GLY A 126 1.15 -1.80 -25.82
C GLY A 126 1.36 -2.99 -24.90
N SER A 127 2.62 -3.26 -24.55
CA SER A 127 2.93 -4.06 -23.35
C SER A 127 2.33 -3.31 -22.15
N ASP A 128 1.16 -3.72 -21.68
CA ASP A 128 0.49 -3.18 -20.49
C ASP A 128 1.21 -3.68 -19.22
N ALA A 129 2.46 -3.26 -19.04
CA ALA A 129 3.20 -3.51 -17.83
C ALA A 129 2.47 -2.79 -16.70
N VAL A 130 1.99 -3.54 -15.71
CA VAL A 130 1.33 -2.99 -14.53
C VAL A 130 2.29 -2.12 -13.71
N MET A 131 3.59 -2.38 -13.84
CA MET A 131 4.63 -1.78 -13.00
C MET A 131 5.97 -1.60 -13.69
N ALA A 132 6.66 -0.50 -13.33
CA ALA A 132 8.05 -0.22 -13.70
C ALA A 132 8.88 0.07 -12.44
N GLN A 133 9.55 -0.97 -11.93
CA GLN A 133 10.45 -0.84 -10.79
C GLN A 133 11.84 -0.41 -11.27
N GLY A 134 12.34 0.72 -10.75
CA GLY A 134 13.54 1.40 -11.23
C GLY A 134 14.81 1.15 -10.41
N ARG A 135 15.00 -0.04 -9.83
CA ARG A 135 16.24 -0.37 -9.10
C ARG A 135 17.38 -0.55 -10.10
N THR A 136 18.38 0.33 -10.03
CA THR A 136 19.55 0.32 -10.91
C THR A 136 20.79 -0.30 -10.29
N ASP A 137 20.86 -0.35 -8.95
CA ASP A 137 21.98 -0.92 -8.20
C ASP A 137 21.47 -2.08 -7.32
N PRO A 138 22.02 -3.31 -7.45
CA PRO A 138 21.68 -4.45 -6.60
C PRO A 138 21.84 -4.19 -5.09
N ALA A 139 22.70 -3.27 -4.68
CA ALA A 139 22.91 -2.88 -3.28
C ALA A 139 21.74 -2.05 -2.70
N GLN A 140 20.87 -1.50 -3.56
CA GLN A 140 19.67 -0.79 -3.10
C GLN A 140 18.64 -1.78 -2.55
N ALA A 141 18.28 -1.62 -1.28
CA ALA A 141 17.21 -2.37 -0.62
C ALA A 141 15.80 -1.86 -1.01
N THR A 142 15.59 -1.60 -2.30
CA THR A 142 14.35 -1.09 -2.89
C THR A 142 13.63 -2.19 -3.67
N GLY A 143 12.36 -1.97 -3.94
CA GLY A 143 11.52 -2.95 -4.64
C GLY A 143 10.06 -2.83 -4.24
N PHE A 144 9.21 -3.43 -5.06
CA PHE A 144 7.77 -3.48 -4.83
C PHE A 144 7.34 -4.88 -4.38
N VAL A 145 6.53 -4.95 -3.34
CA VAL A 145 5.94 -6.19 -2.83
C VAL A 145 4.43 -6.06 -2.90
N PHE A 146 3.78 -6.99 -3.61
CA PHE A 146 2.33 -7.06 -3.71
C PHE A 146 1.82 -8.25 -2.91
N ARG A 147 1.00 -7.98 -1.89
CA ARG A 147 0.49 -8.99 -0.95
C ARG A 147 -1.03 -8.94 -0.90
N ARG A 148 -1.68 -10.07 -1.18
CA ARG A 148 -3.16 -10.18 -1.21
C ARG A 148 -3.83 -9.14 -2.13
N CYS A 149 -3.13 -8.67 -3.15
CA CYS A 149 -3.68 -7.76 -4.13
C CYS A 149 -4.48 -8.53 -5.19
N ALA A 150 -5.43 -7.85 -5.81
CA ALA A 150 -6.09 -8.32 -7.02
C ALA A 150 -5.59 -7.48 -8.21
N VAL A 151 -5.32 -8.14 -9.33
CA VAL A 151 -5.07 -7.49 -10.62
C VAL A 151 -6.28 -7.76 -11.49
N ASN A 152 -6.91 -6.71 -12.01
CA ASN A 152 -8.07 -6.82 -12.88
C ASN A 152 -8.04 -5.74 -13.97
N GLY A 153 -9.00 -5.78 -14.90
CA GLY A 153 -9.25 -4.68 -15.82
C GLY A 153 -10.68 -4.17 -15.71
N SER A 154 -10.90 -2.92 -16.13
CA SER A 154 -12.25 -2.37 -16.30
C SER A 154 -13.04 -3.20 -17.32
N GLU A 155 -14.36 -3.10 -17.32
CA GLU A 155 -15.21 -3.85 -18.25
C GLU A 155 -14.88 -3.51 -19.71
N GLU A 156 -14.62 -2.24 -20.00
CA GLU A 156 -14.19 -1.75 -21.31
C GLU A 156 -12.83 -2.34 -21.69
N PHE A 157 -11.88 -2.38 -20.75
CA PHE A 157 -10.56 -2.95 -20.97
C PHE A 157 -10.65 -4.44 -21.27
N LEU A 158 -11.38 -5.20 -20.45
CA LEU A 158 -11.54 -6.64 -20.62
C LEU A 158 -12.27 -6.98 -21.93
N THR A 159 -13.24 -6.16 -22.33
CA THR A 159 -13.94 -6.30 -23.62
C THR A 159 -12.98 -6.10 -24.79
N ALA A 160 -12.17 -5.04 -24.75
CA ALA A 160 -11.14 -4.76 -25.75
C ALA A 160 -10.07 -5.87 -25.81
N PHE A 161 -9.59 -6.31 -24.63
CA PHE A 161 -8.58 -7.34 -24.47
C PHE A 161 -9.03 -8.69 -25.07
N ARG A 162 -10.27 -9.10 -24.79
CA ARG A 162 -10.86 -10.35 -25.32
C ARG A 162 -11.03 -10.33 -26.85
N ARG A 163 -11.17 -9.15 -27.46
CA ARG A 163 -11.36 -9.01 -28.91
C ARG A 163 -10.07 -9.29 -29.72
N LYS A 164 -8.89 -9.22 -29.10
CA LYS A 164 -7.59 -9.42 -29.79
C LYS A 164 -6.61 -10.37 -29.04
N PRO A 165 -6.95 -11.65 -28.86
CA PRO A 165 -6.15 -12.58 -28.05
C PRO A 165 -4.75 -12.89 -28.59
N LYS A 166 -4.47 -12.66 -29.90
CA LYS A 166 -3.15 -12.89 -30.51
C LYS A 166 -2.17 -11.71 -30.34
N ALA A 167 -2.68 -10.48 -30.17
CA ALA A 167 -1.85 -9.29 -29.95
C ALA A 167 -1.43 -9.11 -28.48
N ASN A 168 -2.07 -9.86 -27.58
CA ASN A 168 -1.94 -9.72 -26.13
C ASN A 168 -1.19 -10.90 -25.48
N ARG A 169 -0.39 -11.65 -26.26
CA ARG A 169 0.48 -12.71 -25.72
C ARG A 169 1.81 -12.11 -25.30
N TRP A 170 2.17 -12.39 -24.05
CA TRP A 170 3.46 -12.12 -23.42
C TRP A 170 4.44 -13.24 -23.71
#